data_AF-A0A8T7DPE2-F1
#
_entry.id   AF-A0A8T7DPE2-F1
#
_cell.length_a   1.000
_cell.length_b   1.000
_cell.length_c   1.000
_cell.angle_alpha   90.00
_cell.angle_beta   90.00
_cell.angle_gamma   90.00
#
_symmetry.space_group_name_H-M   'P 1'
#
loop_
_entity.id
_entity.type
_entity.pdbx_description
1 polymer ?
#
loop_
_entity_poly.entity_id
_entity_poly.type
_entity_poly.pdbx_seq_one_letter_code
_entity_poly.pdbx_strand_id
1 'polypeptide(L)'
;MKTFMFLPLIALMLLTSAVAYADIGKKQAVSIAQGVQPGRVLAVKMEQQNGTAIYRVKTLSASGDVHIIVIDAESGNVISK
;
A
#
# COMPACT_ATOMS: atom_id res chain seq x y z
N MET A 1 -23.16 -14.47 -53.29
CA MET A 1 -22.35 -13.30 -53.68
C MET A 1 -22.23 -12.38 -52.47
N LYS A 2 -20.98 -12.17 -52.02
CA LYS A 2 -20.45 -11.08 -51.16
C LYS A 2 -20.97 -10.93 -49.71
N THR A 3 -20.12 -11.44 -48.81
CA THR A 3 -19.86 -10.98 -47.44
C THR A 3 -19.76 -9.46 -47.32
N PHE A 4 -20.43 -8.87 -46.32
CA PHE A 4 -20.07 -7.55 -45.78
C PHE A 4 -20.08 -7.59 -44.25
N MET A 5 -18.95 -8.07 -43.75
CA MET A 5 -18.36 -7.76 -42.46
C MET A 5 -18.41 -6.23 -42.22
N PHE A 6 -19.10 -5.81 -41.17
CA PHE A 6 -18.98 -4.45 -40.60
C PHE A 6 -18.67 -4.59 -39.11
N LEU A 7 -17.37 -4.54 -38.81
CA LEU A 7 -16.81 -4.45 -37.47
C LEU A 7 -16.40 -2.99 -37.24
N PRO A 8 -16.98 -2.22 -36.31
CA PRO A 8 -16.38 -0.97 -35.88
C PRO A 8 -15.57 -1.20 -34.60
N LEU A 9 -14.25 -1.26 -34.77
CA LEU A 9 -13.33 -0.33 -34.13
C LEU A 9 -13.58 0.03 -32.65
N ILE A 10 -13.50 -0.95 -31.75
CA ILE A 10 -13.11 -0.70 -30.34
C ILE A 10 -11.73 -1.32 -30.13
N ALA A 11 -10.77 -0.83 -30.92
CA ALA A 11 -9.35 -1.00 -30.65
C ALA A 11 -8.86 0.32 -30.05
N LEU A 12 -8.03 0.23 -29.00
CA LEU A 12 -7.27 1.31 -28.37
C LEU A 12 -7.86 1.99 -27.12
N MET A 13 -8.34 1.20 -26.15
CA MET A 13 -8.36 1.67 -24.76
C MET A 13 -7.80 0.63 -23.78
N LEU A 14 -6.54 0.24 -23.99
CA LEU A 14 -5.71 -0.30 -22.92
C LEU A 14 -4.53 0.66 -22.75
N LEU A 15 -4.82 1.84 -22.19
CA LEU A 15 -3.85 2.58 -21.41
C LEU A 15 -3.46 1.68 -20.25
N THR A 16 -2.47 0.81 -20.46
CA THR A 16 -1.80 0.14 -19.36
C THR A 16 -1.04 1.21 -18.62
N SER A 17 -1.68 1.84 -17.64
CA SER A 17 -1.00 2.65 -16.64
C SER A 17 0.09 1.75 -16.07
N ALA A 18 1.34 2.08 -16.41
CA ALA A 18 2.48 1.53 -15.71
C ALA A 18 2.26 1.92 -14.24
N VAL A 19 1.81 0.96 -13.43
CA VAL A 19 1.83 1.10 -12.00
C VAL A 19 3.31 1.16 -11.68
N ALA A 20 3.85 2.38 -11.62
CA ALA A 20 5.11 2.58 -10.96
C ALA A 20 4.87 2.07 -9.54
N TYR A 21 5.48 0.92 -9.21
CA TYR A 21 5.53 0.40 -7.84
C TYR A 21 6.35 1.41 -7.03
N ALA A 22 5.70 2.52 -6.68
CA ALA A 22 6.21 3.49 -5.75
C ALA A 22 5.96 2.89 -4.37
N ASP A 23 7.06 2.59 -3.67
CA ASP A 23 7.06 2.26 -2.25
C ASP A 23 6.07 3.18 -1.51
N ILE A 24 5.27 2.58 -0.62
CA ILE A 24 4.28 3.32 0.13
C ILE A 24 4.98 4.41 0.94
N GLY A 25 4.56 5.66 0.78
CA GLY A 25 5.17 6.74 1.56
C GLY A 25 4.88 6.61 3.05
N LYS A 26 5.70 7.24 3.91
CA LYS A 26 5.48 7.32 5.37
C LYS A 26 4.04 7.69 5.77
N LYS A 27 3.41 8.63 5.04
CA LYS A 27 2.02 9.04 5.31
C LYS A 27 1.03 7.91 5.07
N GLN A 28 1.23 7.12 4.01
CA GLN A 28 0.40 5.98 3.69
C GLN A 28 0.59 4.86 4.73
N ALA A 29 1.83 4.60 5.15
CA ALA A 29 2.12 3.66 6.24
C ALA A 29 1.39 4.05 7.54
N VAL A 30 1.34 5.35 7.87
CA VAL A 30 0.56 5.85 9.01
C VAL A 30 -0.93 5.58 8.85
N SER A 31 -1.51 5.89 7.70
CA SER A 31 -2.93 5.65 7.44
C SER A 31 -3.28 4.17 7.56
N ILE A 32 -2.44 3.28 7.02
CA ILE A 32 -2.60 1.83 7.14
C ILE A 32 -2.53 1.39 8.60
N ALA A 33 -1.49 1.82 9.34
CA ALA A 33 -1.32 1.47 10.75
C ALA A 33 -2.48 1.92 11.62
N GLN A 34 -3.00 3.14 11.41
CA GLN A 34 -4.14 3.67 12.14
C GLN A 34 -5.46 2.97 11.78
N GLY A 35 -5.59 2.46 10.55
CA GLY A 35 -6.71 1.61 10.15
C GLY A 35 -6.69 0.24 10.83
N VAL A 36 -5.51 -0.30 11.12
CA VAL A 36 -5.33 -1.58 11.83
C VAL A 36 -5.52 -1.43 13.33
N GLN A 37 -4.86 -0.43 13.92
CA GLN A 37 -4.91 -0.15 15.35
C GLN A 37 -5.12 1.36 15.56
N PRO A 38 -6.37 1.78 15.82
CA PRO A 38 -6.67 3.17 16.12
C PRO A 38 -5.85 3.68 17.31
N GLY A 39 -5.26 4.86 17.16
CA GLY A 39 -4.41 5.43 18.19
C GLY A 39 -3.56 6.58 17.69
N ARG A 40 -2.85 7.20 18.64
CA ARG A 40 -1.89 8.26 18.34
C ARG A 40 -0.61 7.64 17.82
N VAL A 41 -0.17 8.04 16.63
CA VAL A 41 1.14 7.63 16.10
C VAL A 41 2.24 8.33 16.90
N LEU A 42 3.12 7.53 17.49
CA LEU A 42 4.27 8.00 18.25
C LEU A 42 5.52 8.13 17.39
N ALA A 43 5.72 7.19 16.45
CA ALA A 43 6.87 7.19 15.55
C ALA A 43 6.60 6.38 14.29
N VAL A 44 7.28 6.76 13.20
CA VAL A 44 7.31 6.03 11.93
C VAL A 44 8.76 5.89 11.52
N LYS A 45 9.25 4.66 11.40
CA LYS A 45 10.61 4.37 10.95
C LYS A 45 10.57 3.48 9.72
N MET A 46 11.43 3.78 8.76
CA MET A 46 11.71 2.91 7.62
C MET A 46 12.96 2.11 7.94
N GLU A 47 12.88 0.79 7.83
CA GLU A 47 13.96 -0.13 8.16
C GLU A 47 14.04 -1.22 7.08
N GLN A 48 15.16 -1.93 7.04
CA GLN A 48 15.36 -3.09 6.17
C GLN A 48 15.35 -4.34 7.03
N GLN A 49 14.46 -5.29 6.74
CA GLN A 49 14.34 -6.55 7.46
C GLN A 49 14.42 -7.70 6.46
N ASN A 50 15.44 -8.55 6.58
CA ASN A 50 15.68 -9.69 5.68
C ASN A 50 15.76 -9.31 4.19
N GLY A 51 16.25 -8.11 3.88
CA GLY A 51 16.32 -7.60 2.50
C GLY A 51 15.03 -6.93 2.00
N THR A 52 13.98 -6.88 2.81
CA THR A 52 12.71 -6.22 2.48
C THR A 52 12.59 -4.89 3.23
N ALA A 53 12.24 -3.82 2.50
CA ALA A 53 11.99 -2.53 3.11
C ALA A 53 10.66 -2.58 3.86
N ILE A 54 10.66 -2.11 5.10
CA ILE A 54 9.48 -2.11 5.98
C ILE A 54 9.31 -0.76 6.67
N TYR A 55 8.07 -0.43 7.00
CA TYR A 55 7.72 0.61 7.95
C TYR A 55 7.35 0.00 9.30
N ARG A 56 8.01 0.49 10.35
CA ARG A 56 7.62 0.28 11.75
C ARG A 56 6.88 1.50 12.25
N VAL A 57 5.57 1.36 12.43
CA VAL A 57 4.69 2.41 12.97
C VAL A 57 4.36 2.09 14.40
N LYS A 58 4.83 2.94 15.32
CA LYS A 58 4.55 2.83 16.75
C LYS A 58 3.30 3.64 17.08
N THR A 59 2.29 3.03 17.68
CA THR A 59 1.03 3.69 18.05
C THR A 59 0.75 3.54 19.55
N LEU A 60 0.05 4.53 20.10
CA LEU A 60 -0.46 4.54 21.46
C LEU A 60 -1.98 4.39 21.41
N SER A 61 -2.51 3.33 22.00
CA SER A 61 -3.95 3.11 22.13
C SER A 61 -4.58 4.06 23.15
N ALA A 62 -5.91 4.13 23.17
CA ALA A 62 -6.63 4.89 24.19
C ALA A 62 -6.46 4.33 25.62
N SER A 63 -6.15 3.03 25.76
CA SER A 63 -5.83 2.39 27.05
C SER A 63 -4.41 2.69 27.53
N GLY A 64 -3.58 3.35 26.72
CA GLY A 64 -2.18 3.64 27.04
C GLY A 64 -1.20 2.55 26.61
N ASP A 65 -1.67 1.52 25.90
CA ASP A 65 -0.83 0.45 25.39
C ASP A 65 -0.09 0.90 24.13
N VAL A 66 1.14 0.40 23.98
CA VAL A 66 2.00 0.70 22.86
C VAL A 66 2.05 -0.48 21.90
N HIS A 67 1.63 -0.24 20.66
CA HIS A 67 1.67 -1.23 19.59
C HIS A 67 2.71 -0.88 18.53
N ILE A 68 3.23 -1.89 17.84
CA ILE A 68 4.16 -1.71 16.73
C ILE A 68 3.61 -2.46 15.53
N ILE A 69 3.11 -1.69 14.58
CA ILE A 69 2.61 -2.22 13.31
C ILE A 69 3.77 -2.24 12.33
N VAL A 70 4.07 -3.42 11.79
CA VAL A 70 5.09 -3.64 10.76
C VAL A 70 4.38 -3.76 9.43
N ILE A 71 4.77 -2.94 8.46
CA ILE A 71 4.14 -2.83 7.14
C ILE A 71 5.22 -3.00 6.08
N ASP A 72 4.96 -3.84 5.09
CA ASP A 72 5.79 -3.97 3.90
C ASP A 72 5.80 -2.65 3.12
N ALA A 73 6.98 -2.10 2.84
CA ALA A 73 7.10 -0.78 2.25
C ALA A 73 6.77 -0.79 0.74
N GLU A 74 6.95 -1.92 0.04
CA GLU A 74 6.63 -2.01 -1.39
C GLU A 74 5.12 -2.17 -1.64
N SER A 75 4.47 -3.07 -0.91
CA SER A 75 3.08 -3.46 -1.12
C SER A 75 2.08 -2.77 -0.18
N GLY A 76 2.55 -2.24 0.96
CA GLY A 76 1.68 -1.73 2.02
C GLY A 76 0.99 -2.82 2.85
N ASN A 77 1.37 -4.08 2.68
CA ASN A 77 0.80 -5.20 3.44
C ASN A 77 1.23 -5.15 4.91
N VAL A 78 0.30 -5.44 5.81
CA VAL A 78 0.60 -5.51 7.25
C VAL A 78 1.23 -6.86 7.54
N ILE A 79 2.49 -6.85 8.00
CA ILE A 79 3.27 -8.04 8.33
C ILE A 79 3.02 -8.46 9.78
N SER A 80 2.94 -7.50 10.71
CA SER A 80 2.75 -7.75 12.15
C SER A 80 2.12 -6.56 12.87
N LYS A 81 1.53 -6.79 14.06
CA LYS A 81 0.87 -5.76 14.90
C LYS A 81 1.06 -6.02 16.41
#